data_AF-A0AB35YX11-F1
#
_entry.id   AF-A0AB35YX11-F1
#
_cell.length_a   1.000
_cell.length_b   1.000
_cell.length_c   1.000
_cell.angle_alpha   90.00
_cell.angle_beta   90.00
_cell.angle_gamma   90.00
#
_symmetry.space_group_name_H-M   'P 1'
#
loop_
_entity.id
_entity.type
_entity.pdbx_description
1 polymer ?
#
loop_
_entity_poly.entity_id
_entity_poly.type
_entity_poly.pdbx_seq_one_letter_code
_entity_poly.pdbx_strand_id
1 'polypeptide(L)' 'MASEVNLFPNRICRVRGTETSRHGGQAEEKRSMVEFSFEKISPKIENLTIETSRHKYTEEYKNLIREFYLKM' A
#
# COMPACT_ATOMS: atom_id res chain seq x y z
N MET A 1 -14.03 7.86 -18.11
CA MET A 1 -12.86 7.40 -17.33
C MET A 1 -12.26 8.57 -16.54
N ALA A 2 -11.50 8.35 -15.45
CA ALA A 2 -10.89 9.46 -14.67
C ALA A 2 -10.03 10.41 -15.53
N SER A 3 -9.33 9.88 -16.52
CA SER A 3 -8.54 10.65 -17.48
C SER A 3 -9.37 11.61 -18.35
N GLU A 4 -10.66 11.33 -18.59
CA GLU A 4 -11.53 12.22 -19.37
C GLU A 4 -11.88 13.51 -18.62
N VAL A 5 -11.74 13.51 -17.29
CA VAL A 5 -11.91 14.69 -16.44
C VAL A 5 -10.57 15.25 -15.95
N ASN A 6 -9.48 14.94 -16.67
CA ASN A 6 -8.10 15.35 -16.37
C ASN A 6 -7.59 14.88 -14.99
N LEU A 7 -8.11 13.78 -14.48
CA LEU A 7 -7.70 13.22 -13.19
C LEU A 7 -6.74 12.05 -13.43
N PHE A 8 -5.48 12.20 -12.97
CA PHE A 8 -4.38 11.27 -13.22
C PHE A 8 -3.79 10.75 -11.91
N PRO A 9 -3.34 9.48 -11.84
CA PRO A 9 -2.71 8.97 -10.64
C PRO A 9 -1.36 9.64 -10.42
N ASN A 10 -1.12 10.14 -9.20
CA ASN A 10 0.17 10.71 -8.80
C ASN A 10 0.93 9.78 -7.84
N ARG A 11 0.22 8.89 -7.13
CA ARG A 11 0.81 7.86 -6.25
C ARG A 11 -0.04 6.58 -6.26
N ILE A 12 0.64 5.44 -6.28
CA ILE A 12 0.03 4.12 -6.16
C ILE A 12 0.81 3.33 -5.10
N CYS A 13 0.16 3.01 -3.99
CA CYS A 13 0.70 2.13 -2.96
C CYS A 13 0.08 0.74 -3.10
N ARG A 14 0.93 -0.28 -3.33
CA ARG A 14 0.54 -1.69 -3.43
C ARG A 14 0.63 -2.35 -2.06
N VAL A 15 -0.48 -2.96 -1.62
CA VAL A 15 -0.61 -3.48 -0.27
C VAL A 15 -0.71 -5.01 -0.30
N ARG A 16 0.15 -5.67 0.49
CA ARG A 16 0.14 -7.12 0.72
C ARG A 16 -0.02 -7.44 2.20
N GLY A 17 -0.59 -8.60 2.48
CA GLY A 17 -0.78 -9.08 3.85
C GLY A 17 0.56 -9.41 4.52
N THR A 18 1.33 -10.30 3.88
CA THR A 18 2.66 -10.76 4.34
C THR A 18 3.71 -10.58 3.25
N GLU A 19 5.00 -10.76 3.56
CA GLU A 19 6.05 -10.75 2.53
C GLU A 19 6.00 -12.00 1.64
N THR A 20 5.73 -13.15 2.25
CA THR A 20 5.73 -14.44 1.56
C THR A 20 4.35 -15.05 1.48
N SER A 21 4.10 -15.70 0.35
CA SER A 21 2.96 -16.56 0.10
C SER A 21 3.12 -17.90 0.84
N ARG A 22 2.00 -18.62 1.00
CA ARG A 22 1.99 -19.98 1.57
C ARG A 22 2.82 -21.02 0.81
N HIS A 23 3.24 -20.72 -0.42
CA HIS A 23 4.05 -21.61 -1.27
C HIS A 23 5.51 -21.14 -1.41
N GLY A 24 5.98 -20.22 -0.56
CA GLY A 24 7.39 -19.82 -0.50
C GLY A 24 7.82 -18.72 -1.50
N GLY A 25 6.94 -18.27 -2.39
CA GLY A 25 7.16 -17.09 -3.24
C GLY A 25 6.72 -15.78 -2.57
N GLN A 26 6.94 -14.64 -3.21
CA GLN A 26 6.43 -13.34 -2.74
C GLN A 26 4.90 -13.35 -2.64
N ALA A 27 4.34 -12.74 -1.61
CA ALA A 27 2.90 -12.63 -1.49
C ALA A 27 2.32 -11.69 -2.56
N GLU A 28 1.14 -12.05 -3.06
CA GLU A 28 0.40 -11.22 -4.02
C GLU A 28 -0.05 -9.90 -3.39
N GLU A 29 -0.01 -8.84 -4.18
CA GLU A 29 -0.70 -7.59 -3.89
C GLU A 29 -2.20 -7.87 -3.81
N LYS A 30 -2.83 -7.55 -2.67
CA LYS A 30 -4.26 -7.78 -2.47
C LYS A 30 -5.09 -6.51 -2.65
N ARG A 31 -4.48 -5.34 -2.51
CA ARG A 31 -5.13 -4.02 -2.61
C ARG A 31 -4.16 -2.98 -3.18
N SER A 32 -4.72 -1.93 -3.76
CA SER A 32 -3.97 -0.75 -4.19
C SER A 32 -4.66 0.50 -3.64
N MET A 33 -3.89 1.36 -2.99
CA MET A 33 -4.31 2.72 -2.67
C MET A 33 -3.81 3.63 -3.80
N VAL A 34 -4.72 4.34 -4.45
CA VAL A 34 -4.40 5.22 -5.58
C VAL A 34 -4.80 6.63 -5.20
N GLU A 35 -3.82 7.52 -5.24
CA GLU A 35 -4.03 8.95 -5.13
C GLU A 35 -4.05 9.56 -6.53
N PHE A 36 -4.94 10.52 -6.72
CA PHE A 36 -5.10 11.23 -7.97
C PHE A 36 -4.85 12.72 -7.78
N SER A 37 -4.34 13.35 -8.82
CA SER A 37 -4.26 14.80 -8.96
C SER A 37 -4.65 15.21 -10.39
N PHE A 38 -4.84 16.50 -10.61
CA PHE A 38 -5.03 17.05 -11.95
C PHE A 38 -3.71 17.25 -12.71
N GLU A 39 -2.58 16.97 -12.06
CA GLU A 39 -1.27 17.07 -12.67
C GLU A 39 -0.90 15.76 -13.35
N LYS A 40 -0.53 15.82 -14.62
CA LYS A 40 -0.14 14.64 -15.39
C LYS A 40 1.35 14.34 -15.18
N ILE A 41 1.64 13.48 -14.21
CA ILE A 41 2.99 13.01 -13.89
C ILE A 41 3.09 11.49 -13.92
N SER A 42 4.32 10.97 -13.88
CA SER A 42 4.56 9.55 -13.60
C SER A 42 4.22 9.25 -12.14
N PRO A 43 3.34 8.27 -11.84
CA PRO A 43 2.95 8.01 -10.47
C PRO A 43 4.11 7.43 -9.66
N LYS A 44 4.27 7.90 -8.42
CA LYS A 44 5.16 7.26 -7.45
C LYS A 44 4.58 5.89 -7.06
N ILE A 45 5.39 4.84 -7.20
CA ILE A 45 5.00 3.48 -6.78
C ILE A 45 5.61 3.18 -5.41
N GLU A 46 4.75 2.81 -4.47
CA GLU A 46 5.12 2.41 -3.11
C GLU A 46 4.57 1.02 -2.80
N ASN A 47 5.13 0.35 -1.80
CA ASN A 47 4.66 -0.94 -1.31
C ASN A 47 4.45 -0.86 0.21
N LEU A 48 3.42 -1.55 0.70
CA LEU A 48 3.17 -1.74 2.12
C LEU A 48 2.87 -3.21 2.40
N THR A 49 3.69 -3.80 3.26
CA THR A 49 3.42 -5.13 3.85
C THR A 49 2.88 -4.93 5.25
N ILE A 50 1.74 -5.56 5.58
CA ILE A 50 1.08 -5.35 6.87
C ILE A 50 1.76 -6.16 7.99
N GLU A 51 2.02 -7.44 7.74
CA GLU A 51 2.55 -8.38 8.72
C GLU A 51 3.81 -9.11 8.21
N THR A 52 4.74 -9.42 9.11
CA THR A 52 5.84 -10.37 8.82
C THR A 52 5.40 -11.81 9.09
N SER A 53 4.54 -11.99 10.10
CA SER A 53 3.91 -13.24 10.51
C SER A 53 2.65 -12.90 11.31
N ARG A 54 1.80 -13.90 11.58
CA ARG A 54 0.51 -13.71 12.27
C ARG A 54 0.68 -12.87 13.55
N HIS A 55 0.00 -11.73 13.61
CA HIS A 55 0.04 -10.76 14.72
C HIS A 55 1.40 -10.05 14.94
N LYS A 56 2.34 -10.13 13.99
CA LYS A 56 3.60 -9.37 14.01
C LYS A 56 3.64 -8.39 12.85
N TYR A 57 3.23 -7.16 13.15
CA TYR A 57 3.18 -6.06 12.19
C TYR A 57 4.57 -5.54 11.80
N THR A 58 4.70 -5.08 10.56
CA THR A 58 5.89 -4.38 10.06
C THR A 58 6.02 -3.00 10.70
N GLU A 59 7.24 -2.43 10.70
CA GLU A 59 7.46 -1.08 11.23
C GLU A 59 6.81 -0.01 10.35
N GLU A 60 6.77 -0.23 9.03
CA GLU A 60 6.08 0.64 8.09
C GLU A 60 4.58 0.71 8.39
N TYR A 61 3.94 -0.44 8.65
CA TYR A 61 2.53 -0.48 9.01
C TYR A 61 2.28 0.14 10.39
N LYS A 62 3.11 -0.16 11.39
CA LYS A 62 3.02 0.46 12.72
C LYS A 62 3.12 1.98 12.65
N ASN A 63 4.09 2.49 11.89
CA ASN A 63 4.26 3.93 11.72
C ASN A 63 3.09 4.59 10.98
N LEU A 64 2.45 3.88 10.04
CA LEU A 64 1.25 4.38 9.36
C LEU A 64 0.07 4.56 10.31
N ILE A 65 -0.09 3.67 11.29
CA ILE A 65 -1.28 3.65 12.17
C ILE A 65 -1.03 4.17 13.59
N ARG A 66 0.22 4.54 13.92
CA ARG A 66 0.64 4.94 15.28
C ARG A 66 -0.19 6.05 15.90
N GLU A 67 -0.73 6.97 15.09
CA GLU A 67 -1.54 8.08 15.57
C GLU A 67 -2.98 7.67 15.90
N PHE A 68 -3.42 6.52 15.38
CA PHE A 68 -4.79 6.01 15.54
C PHE A 68 -4.91 4.95 16.63
N TYR A 69 -3.82 4.25 16.96
CA TYR A 69 -3.82 3.18 17.96
C TYR A 69 -2.90 3.51 19.13
N LEU A 70 -3.50 3.67 20.32
CA LEU A 70 -2.78 3.93 21.57
C LEU A 70 -1.93 2.73 22.04
N LYS A 71 -2.27 1.51 21.61
CA LYS A 71 -1.53 0.26 21.84
C LYS A 71 -1.74 -0.69 20.65
N MET A 72 -0.66 -1.17 20.05
CA MET A 72 -0.64 -2.24 19.04
C MET A 72 -0.25 -3.57 19.65
#